data_AF-A0A2I4FQ36-F1
#
_entry.id   AF-A0A2I4FQ36-F1
#
_cell.length_a   1.000
_cell.length_b   1.000
_cell.length_c   1.000
_cell.angle_alpha   90.00
_cell.angle_beta   90.00
_cell.angle_gamma   90.00
#
_symmetry.space_group_name_H-M   'P 1'
#
loop_
_entity.id
_entity.type
_entity.pdbx_description
1 polymer ?
#
loop_
_entity_poly.entity_id
_entity_poly.type
_entity_poly.pdbx_seq_one_letter_code
_entity_poly.pdbx_strand_id
1 'polypeptide(L)'
;MANSITSSPTATTTPTDHASPFPTTKLPKLSSLHHLDQPLLPGLPDHIAQLCLSLVHPSSLYSVCRSWRRLIYSPSFPPYLSLYALLSSSSSSSQSAQSQSDAVDFFTFDPISSSWHLLPPPPPDPPLRVLLHHPSFISRNLPIQSVSVSGNLILLAATTHNFLPALSHPLIFSPLSTAWALGPPLATPRRWCAAGAVQGVVYVASGMGSHFFTDTARSVEKWDLHLQDKNDGKPRNFGWMWERKSGLKDGRFSREAIDAIGWRGKLCMVNVRGDAAKEGAVYDVEKDAWEEMPEGMLAGWRGPVAAMDEEVMYALDEAKGALRKYVPERDAWDNILESERLRGAQQMAAGAGRVCVVCRGGARIVVVDVVASLRRSWVVDVPAGLEAVAVHILPRMNRLGFGFPMLEDSTSSE
;
A
#
# COMPACT_ATOMS: atom_id res chain seq x y z
N MET A 1 -21.67 7.33 102.34
CA MET A 1 -22.82 8.17 101.93
C MET A 1 -23.35 7.58 100.62
N ALA A 2 -24.10 6.47 100.62
CA ALA A 2 -25.53 6.34 100.95
C ALA A 2 -26.45 7.11 99.96
N ASN A 3 -26.91 6.48 98.88
CA ASN A 3 -28.23 5.80 98.83
C ASN A 3 -28.69 5.52 97.38
N SER A 4 -29.29 4.34 97.26
CA SER A 4 -30.21 3.84 96.23
C SER A 4 -31.43 4.74 95.97
N ILE A 5 -32.12 4.55 94.84
CA ILE A 5 -33.54 4.08 94.77
C ILE A 5 -34.02 3.93 93.32
N THR A 6 -34.73 2.82 93.14
CA THR A 6 -35.57 2.28 92.06
C THR A 6 -36.74 3.15 91.59
N SER A 7 -37.17 3.00 90.33
CA SER A 7 -38.53 2.50 89.97
C SER A 7 -38.86 2.68 88.47
N SER A 8 -39.52 1.68 87.91
CA SER A 8 -40.24 1.65 86.62
C SER A 8 -41.74 1.43 86.94
N PRO A 9 -42.72 1.77 86.07
CA PRO A 9 -43.18 0.80 85.06
C PRO A 9 -43.86 1.33 83.76
N THR A 10 -43.64 0.55 82.70
CA THR A 10 -44.55 -0.04 81.68
C THR A 10 -45.93 0.56 81.31
N ALA A 11 -46.17 0.72 79.98
CA ALA A 11 -47.29 0.21 79.14
C ALA A 11 -47.26 0.98 77.78
N THR A 12 -47.50 0.49 76.56
CA THR A 12 -48.36 -0.57 75.99
C THR A 12 -47.87 -0.92 74.56
N THR A 13 -48.04 -2.19 74.15
CA THR A 13 -47.87 -2.84 72.81
C THR A 13 -48.74 -2.21 71.69
N THR A 14 -48.42 -2.18 70.39
CA THR A 14 -48.20 -3.29 69.41
C THR A 14 -47.55 -2.79 68.08
N PRO A 15 -47.02 -3.67 67.19
CA PRO A 15 -46.19 -3.33 66.02
C PRO A 15 -46.88 -3.56 64.66
N THR A 16 -46.48 -2.86 63.58
CA THR A 16 -46.17 -3.43 62.24
C THR A 16 -45.69 -2.37 61.21
N ASP A 17 -44.55 -2.70 60.58
CA ASP A 17 -44.12 -2.52 59.18
C ASP A 17 -44.51 -1.27 58.34
N HIS A 18 -43.50 -0.50 57.91
CA HIS A 18 -42.99 -0.49 56.53
C HIS A 18 -41.91 0.59 56.33
N ALA A 19 -40.85 0.20 55.61
CA ALA A 19 -39.59 0.92 55.42
C ALA A 19 -39.68 2.21 54.57
N SER A 20 -38.84 3.19 54.90
CA SER A 20 -38.42 4.26 53.98
C SER A 20 -36.99 4.76 54.34
N PRO A 21 -36.24 5.31 53.37
CA PRO A 21 -34.79 5.07 53.25
C PRO A 21 -33.89 6.26 53.65
N PHE A 22 -32.64 5.91 53.97
CA PHE A 22 -31.53 6.79 54.34
C PHE A 22 -31.09 7.77 53.22
N PRO A 23 -30.47 8.92 53.59
CA PRO A 23 -30.27 10.06 52.70
C PRO A 23 -29.08 9.89 51.74
N THR A 24 -29.27 10.35 50.51
CA THR A 24 -28.31 10.37 49.42
C THR A 24 -27.26 11.48 49.55
N THR A 25 -26.00 11.08 49.50
CA THR A 25 -24.81 11.91 49.42
C THR A 25 -24.74 12.60 48.05
N LYS A 26 -24.49 13.92 48.04
CA LYS A 26 -24.41 14.75 46.83
C LYS A 26 -23.23 14.33 45.93
N LEU A 27 -23.53 13.78 44.75
CA LEU A 27 -22.57 13.60 43.65
C LEU A 27 -22.14 14.98 43.09
N PRO A 28 -20.85 15.19 42.76
CA PRO A 28 -20.42 16.38 42.06
C PRO A 28 -20.97 16.39 40.63
N LYS A 29 -21.41 17.58 40.19
CA LYS A 29 -22.04 17.86 38.89
C LYS A 29 -21.30 17.23 37.71
N LEU A 30 -22.06 16.44 36.97
CA LEU A 30 -21.78 15.88 35.65
C LEU A 30 -21.66 17.00 34.60
N SER A 31 -20.52 17.70 34.55
CA SER A 31 -20.22 18.71 33.52
C SER A 31 -19.16 18.24 32.53
N SER A 32 -19.12 16.94 32.20
CA SER A 32 -18.13 16.35 31.28
C SER A 32 -18.70 15.56 30.09
N LEU A 33 -20.02 15.54 29.89
CA LEU A 33 -20.65 14.79 28.78
C LEU A 33 -21.00 15.61 27.52
N HIS A 34 -20.65 16.90 27.45
CA HIS A 34 -20.94 17.77 26.30
C HIS A 34 -19.86 17.81 25.20
N HIS A 35 -18.98 16.80 25.12
CA HIS A 35 -17.99 16.70 24.03
C HIS A 35 -18.34 15.70 22.93
N LEU A 36 -19.50 15.05 23.02
CA LEU A 36 -20.09 14.29 21.91
C LEU A 36 -20.90 15.25 21.03
N ASP A 37 -20.56 15.26 19.73
CA ASP A 37 -21.36 15.74 18.61
C ASP A 37 -21.46 17.25 18.37
N GLN A 38 -20.32 17.91 18.11
CA GLN A 38 -20.37 19.03 17.16
C GLN A 38 -20.55 18.45 15.74
N PRO A 39 -21.63 18.78 15.02
CA PRO A 39 -21.87 18.27 13.68
C PRO A 39 -20.72 18.68 12.74
N LEU A 40 -20.31 17.77 11.85
CA LEU A 40 -19.21 18.04 10.91
C LEU A 40 -19.49 19.27 10.04
N LEU A 41 -20.73 19.41 9.58
CA LEU A 41 -21.26 20.58 8.90
C LEU A 41 -22.58 20.97 9.56
N PRO A 42 -22.77 22.22 10.02
CA PRO A 42 -24.02 22.66 10.61
C PRO A 42 -25.20 22.43 9.66
N GLY A 43 -26.27 21.81 10.16
CA GLY A 43 -27.49 21.55 9.38
C GLY A 43 -27.43 20.34 8.45
N LEU A 44 -26.34 19.57 8.45
CA LEU A 44 -26.23 18.33 7.67
C LEU A 44 -25.99 17.11 8.59
N PRO A 45 -26.62 15.97 8.29
CA PRO A 45 -26.22 14.70 8.89
C PRO A 45 -24.76 14.35 8.57
N ASP A 46 -24.05 13.74 9.51
CA ASP A 46 -22.61 13.47 9.37
C ASP A 46 -22.25 12.62 8.14
N HIS A 47 -23.09 11.67 7.75
CA HIS A 47 -22.85 10.86 6.56
C HIS A 47 -22.87 11.70 5.26
N ILE A 48 -23.76 12.68 5.14
CA ILE A 48 -23.78 13.62 4.01
C ILE A 48 -22.60 14.59 4.12
N ALA A 49 -22.31 15.07 5.32
CA ALA A 49 -21.18 15.96 5.54
C ALA A 49 -19.85 15.29 5.13
N GLN A 50 -19.66 14.01 5.43
CA GLN A 50 -18.50 13.23 5.00
C GLN A 50 -18.40 13.13 3.47
N LEU A 51 -19.53 12.90 2.77
CA LEU A 51 -19.56 12.91 1.31
C LEU A 51 -19.19 14.26 0.72
N CYS A 52 -19.67 15.37 1.31
CA CYS A 52 -19.29 16.71 0.86
C CYS A 52 -17.80 17.00 1.11
N LEU A 53 -17.30 16.64 2.30
CA LEU A 53 -15.91 16.89 2.68
C LEU A 53 -14.93 16.02 1.87
N SER A 54 -15.31 14.82 1.44
CA SER A 54 -14.44 13.96 0.61
C SER A 54 -14.10 14.55 -0.76
N LEU A 55 -14.90 15.50 -1.24
CA LEU A 55 -14.66 16.23 -2.49
C LEU A 55 -13.66 17.39 -2.33
N VAL A 56 -13.34 17.76 -1.09
CA VAL A 56 -12.45 18.88 -0.78
C VAL A 56 -11.00 18.42 -0.73
N HIS A 57 -10.09 19.28 -1.17
CA HIS A 57 -8.66 18.97 -1.13
C HIS A 57 -8.19 18.70 0.32
N PRO A 58 -7.40 17.64 0.57
CA PRO A 58 -6.96 17.25 1.90
C PRO A 58 -6.30 18.37 2.72
N SER A 59 -5.51 19.24 2.07
CA SER A 59 -4.85 20.37 2.72
C SER A 59 -5.86 21.35 3.34
N SER A 60 -6.95 21.64 2.63
CA SER A 60 -8.03 22.49 3.10
C SER A 60 -8.70 21.85 4.32
N LEU A 61 -9.07 20.57 4.23
CA LEU A 61 -9.69 19.85 5.35
C LEU A 61 -8.82 19.83 6.62
N TYR A 62 -7.51 19.63 6.45
CA TYR A 62 -6.56 19.62 7.56
C TYR A 62 -6.46 20.98 8.28
N SER A 63 -6.68 22.06 7.54
CA SER A 63 -6.48 23.44 8.02
C SER A 63 -7.70 24.03 8.74
N VAL A 64 -8.93 23.61 8.41
CA VAL A 64 -10.16 24.29 8.88
C VAL A 64 -10.39 24.14 10.39
N CYS A 65 -10.52 22.92 10.90
CA CYS A 65 -10.82 22.69 12.32
C CYS A 65 -10.30 21.33 12.82
N ARG A 66 -10.27 21.15 14.15
CA ARG A 66 -9.80 19.90 14.77
C ARG A 66 -10.70 18.71 14.45
N SER A 67 -12.02 18.92 14.30
CA SER A 67 -12.96 17.86 13.97
C SER A 67 -12.69 17.29 12.57
N TRP A 68 -12.55 18.15 11.55
CA TRP A 68 -12.22 17.71 10.19
C TRP A 68 -10.82 17.10 10.11
N ARG A 69 -9.85 17.65 10.86
CA ARG A 69 -8.53 17.03 10.97
C ARG A 69 -8.58 15.64 11.61
N ARG A 70 -9.49 15.35 12.54
CA ARG A 70 -9.68 13.99 13.05
C ARG A 70 -10.39 13.10 12.04
N LEU A 71 -11.37 13.67 11.33
CA LEU A 71 -12.14 12.95 10.31
C LEU A 71 -11.25 12.34 9.23
N ILE A 72 -10.24 13.08 8.75
CA ILE A 72 -9.32 12.57 7.71
C ILE A 72 -8.46 11.35 8.12
N TYR A 73 -8.43 10.99 9.41
CA TYR A 73 -7.80 9.78 9.94
C TYR A 73 -8.82 8.74 10.43
N SER A 74 -10.12 9.05 10.33
CA SER A 74 -11.19 8.14 10.72
C SER A 74 -11.34 7.03 9.68
N PRO A 75 -11.59 5.77 10.09
CA PRO A 75 -11.90 4.69 9.16
C PRO A 75 -13.21 4.93 8.38
N SER A 76 -14.09 5.79 8.89
CA SER A 76 -15.35 6.16 8.22
C SER A 76 -15.14 7.12 7.04
N PHE A 77 -13.95 7.72 6.92
CA PHE A 77 -13.64 8.67 5.85
C PHE A 77 -12.72 8.02 4.82
N PRO A 78 -12.88 8.32 3.51
CA PRO A 78 -11.99 7.77 2.49
C PRO A 78 -10.51 8.02 2.83
N PRO A 79 -9.66 6.98 2.82
CA PRO A 79 -8.28 7.13 3.25
C PRO A 79 -7.53 8.06 2.32
N TYR A 80 -6.82 9.03 2.90
CA TYR A 80 -5.86 9.86 2.18
C TYR A 80 -4.58 9.09 1.94
N LEU A 81 -4.52 8.44 0.79
CA LEU A 81 -3.33 7.71 0.34
C LEU A 81 -2.22 8.69 -0.07
N SER A 82 -0.99 8.27 0.14
CA SER A 82 0.21 8.98 -0.30
C SER A 82 0.82 8.27 -1.49
N LEU A 83 1.54 9.03 -2.31
CA LEU A 83 2.36 8.45 -3.36
C LEU A 83 3.67 8.02 -2.75
N TYR A 84 4.14 6.83 -3.09
CA TYR A 84 5.48 6.36 -2.75
C TYR A 84 6.24 6.16 -4.05
N ALA A 85 7.50 6.58 -4.07
CA ALA A 85 8.32 6.47 -5.27
C ALA A 85 9.73 6.04 -4.92
N LEU A 86 10.30 5.22 -5.80
CA LEU A 86 11.72 4.90 -5.82
C LEU A 86 12.36 5.90 -6.78
N LEU A 87 13.24 6.74 -6.26
CA LEU A 87 13.88 7.82 -7.03
C LEU A 87 15.38 7.55 -7.18
N SER A 88 15.91 7.89 -8.34
CA SER A 88 17.35 7.83 -8.63
C SER A 88 17.87 9.15 -9.16
N SER A 89 19.18 9.35 -9.09
CA SER A 89 19.85 10.54 -9.61
C SER A 89 19.80 10.57 -11.15
N SER A 90 19.40 11.71 -11.72
CA SER A 90 19.38 11.89 -13.18
C SER A 90 20.78 11.99 -13.77
N SER A 91 21.03 11.21 -14.82
CA SER A 91 22.27 11.21 -15.61
C SER A 91 22.57 12.54 -16.33
N SER A 92 21.60 13.47 -16.39
CA SER A 92 21.74 14.77 -17.06
C SER A 92 22.50 15.83 -16.25
N SER A 93 22.83 15.55 -14.99
CA SER A 93 23.62 16.45 -14.13
C SER A 93 25.13 16.27 -14.35
N SER A 94 25.62 16.77 -15.48
CA SER A 94 27.04 16.80 -15.81
C SER A 94 27.79 17.80 -14.92
N GLN A 95 28.29 17.35 -13.75
CA GLN A 95 29.44 17.95 -13.07
C GLN A 95 29.95 17.02 -11.94
N SER A 96 31.20 16.56 -12.07
CA SER A 96 31.99 15.69 -11.17
C SER A 96 31.85 14.17 -11.35
N ALA A 97 32.78 13.61 -12.13
CA ALA A 97 32.93 12.19 -12.45
C ALA A 97 33.64 11.37 -11.34
N GLN A 98 33.34 11.60 -10.06
CA GLN A 98 34.03 10.84 -8.99
C GLN A 98 33.15 10.27 -7.85
N SER A 99 31.83 10.43 -7.90
CA SER A 99 30.92 9.65 -7.05
C SER A 99 29.51 9.69 -7.61
N GLN A 100 29.27 9.04 -8.76
CA GLN A 100 27.91 8.76 -9.18
C GLN A 100 27.33 7.78 -8.15
N SER A 101 26.56 8.31 -7.20
CA SER A 101 25.76 7.49 -6.33
C SER A 101 24.58 7.00 -7.17
N ASP A 102 24.74 5.86 -7.84
CA ASP A 102 23.66 5.09 -8.49
C ASP A 102 22.60 4.58 -7.48
N ALA A 103 22.57 5.16 -6.28
CA ALA A 103 21.69 4.78 -5.20
C ALA A 103 20.24 5.14 -5.53
N VAL A 104 19.36 4.23 -5.15
CA VAL A 104 17.91 4.42 -5.19
C VAL A 104 17.45 4.73 -3.79
N ASP A 105 16.80 5.88 -3.68
CA ASP A 105 16.22 6.36 -2.44
C ASP A 105 14.71 6.21 -2.48
N PHE A 106 14.10 6.08 -1.31
CA PHE A 106 12.67 5.88 -1.18
C PHE A 106 12.04 7.16 -0.67
N PHE A 107 11.01 7.64 -1.37
CA PHE A 107 10.31 8.86 -1.04
C PHE A 107 8.81 8.63 -0.91
N THR A 108 8.16 9.52 -0.17
CA THR A 108 6.71 9.66 -0.15
C THR A 108 6.30 11.10 -0.42
N PHE A 109 5.27 11.27 -1.23
CA PHE A 109 4.59 12.55 -1.43
C PHE A 109 3.34 12.59 -0.55
N ASP A 110 3.33 13.50 0.42
CA ASP A 110 2.18 13.72 1.29
C ASP A 110 1.18 14.69 0.62
N PRO A 111 -0.04 14.25 0.29
CA PRO A 111 -1.03 15.09 -0.39
C PRO A 111 -1.57 16.25 0.48
N ILE A 112 -1.40 16.19 1.81
CA ILE A 112 -1.83 17.28 2.70
C ILE A 112 -0.84 18.44 2.64
N SER A 113 0.45 18.15 2.74
CA SER A 113 1.51 19.17 2.64
C SER A 113 1.94 19.48 1.21
N SER A 114 1.55 18.65 0.24
CA SER A 114 1.99 18.72 -1.16
C SER A 114 3.52 18.75 -1.28
N SER A 115 4.19 17.91 -0.48
CA SER A 115 5.66 17.87 -0.41
C SER A 115 6.19 16.45 -0.38
N TRP A 116 7.40 16.28 -0.93
CA TRP A 116 8.14 15.02 -0.89
C TRP A 116 8.96 14.92 0.40
N HIS A 117 8.97 13.72 0.98
CA HIS A 117 9.76 13.37 2.15
C HIS A 117 10.52 12.07 1.89
N LEU A 118 11.76 12.01 2.37
CA LEU A 118 12.54 10.78 2.37
C LEU A 118 11.95 9.80 3.39
N LEU A 119 11.88 8.52 3.03
CA LEU A 119 11.55 7.47 4.00
C LEU A 119 12.71 7.27 4.98
N PRO A 120 12.45 6.72 6.18
CA PRO A 120 13.51 6.23 7.05
C PRO A 120 14.44 5.27 6.27
N PRO A 121 15.76 5.28 6.55
CA PRO A 121 16.69 4.40 5.85
C PRO A 121 16.35 2.93 6.12
N PRO A 122 16.55 2.04 5.14
CA PRO A 122 16.45 0.59 5.35
C PRO A 122 17.49 0.10 6.36
N PRO A 123 17.39 -1.15 6.84
CA PRO A 123 18.35 -1.71 7.79
C PRO A 123 19.80 -1.56 7.30
N PRO A 124 20.75 -1.19 8.17
CA PRO A 124 22.14 -0.90 7.76
C PRO A 124 22.93 -2.17 7.40
N ASP A 125 22.50 -3.33 7.86
CA ASP A 125 23.15 -4.62 7.61
C ASP A 125 22.12 -5.67 7.14
N PRO A 126 22.30 -6.25 5.94
CA PRO A 126 23.27 -5.86 4.92
C PRO A 126 22.93 -4.47 4.31
N PRO A 127 23.93 -3.64 3.96
CA PRO A 127 23.66 -2.32 3.40
C PRO A 127 22.94 -2.44 2.05
N LEU A 128 21.74 -1.87 1.96
CA LEU A 128 20.99 -1.82 0.71
C LEU A 128 21.62 -0.78 -0.23
N ARG A 129 22.32 -1.26 -1.25
CA ARG A 129 22.80 -0.44 -2.38
C ARG A 129 22.30 -1.04 -3.68
N VAL A 130 21.16 -0.54 -4.14
CA VAL A 130 20.56 -0.91 -5.41
C VAL A 130 21.29 -0.19 -6.53
N LEU A 131 21.69 -0.93 -7.56
CA LEU A 131 22.22 -0.38 -8.81
C LEU A 131 21.12 -0.33 -9.85
N LEU A 132 20.96 0.83 -10.49
CA LEU A 132 20.13 0.99 -11.68
C LEU A 132 20.93 1.00 -12.97
N HIS A 133 22.15 1.51 -12.90
CA HIS A 133 23.05 1.59 -14.03
C HIS A 133 24.39 0.95 -13.65
N HIS A 134 25.15 0.59 -14.67
CA HIS A 134 26.56 0.30 -14.50
C HIS A 134 27.29 0.50 -15.83
N PRO A 135 28.50 1.08 -15.82
CA PRO A 135 29.25 1.41 -17.04
C PRO A 135 29.51 0.21 -17.97
N SER A 136 29.63 -1.01 -17.44
CA SER A 136 29.76 -2.22 -18.26
C SER A 136 28.47 -2.67 -18.97
N PHE A 137 27.33 -2.08 -18.64
CA PHE A 137 26.02 -2.39 -19.22
C PHE A 137 25.49 -1.15 -19.96
N ILE A 138 25.94 -0.99 -21.21
CA ILE A 138 25.83 0.26 -21.98
C ILE A 138 24.37 0.62 -22.38
N SER A 139 23.40 -0.30 -22.25
CA SER A 139 22.06 -0.10 -22.83
C SER A 139 20.88 -0.61 -22.00
N ARG A 140 21.06 -0.99 -20.72
CA ARG A 140 19.95 -1.54 -19.91
C ARG A 140 19.97 -1.04 -18.48
N ASN A 141 18.83 -0.50 -18.05
CA ASN A 141 18.56 -0.28 -16.63
C ASN A 141 18.42 -1.64 -15.95
N LEU A 142 19.11 -1.80 -14.83
CA LEU A 142 18.96 -2.93 -13.94
C LEU A 142 17.61 -2.79 -13.25
N PRO A 143 16.72 -3.79 -13.35
CA PRO A 143 15.36 -3.62 -12.88
C PRO A 143 15.28 -3.68 -11.36
N ILE A 144 14.24 -3.01 -10.86
CA ILE A 144 13.80 -3.09 -9.47
C ILE A 144 12.36 -3.59 -9.47
N GLN A 145 12.15 -4.73 -8.81
CA GLN A 145 10.85 -5.32 -8.58
C GLN A 145 10.33 -4.92 -7.22
N SER A 146 9.20 -4.23 -7.22
CA SER A 146 8.53 -3.76 -6.02
C SER A 146 7.03 -3.88 -6.17
N VAL A 147 6.33 -4.20 -5.08
CA VAL A 147 4.88 -4.39 -5.07
C VAL A 147 4.26 -3.67 -3.88
N SER A 148 3.02 -3.23 -4.03
CA SER A 148 2.19 -2.75 -2.94
C SER A 148 1.22 -3.85 -2.53
N VAL A 149 1.20 -4.23 -1.24
CA VAL A 149 0.30 -5.27 -0.74
C VAL A 149 -0.07 -5.01 0.72
N SER A 150 -1.35 -5.15 1.05
CA SER A 150 -1.88 -4.97 2.41
C SER A 150 -1.38 -3.68 3.10
N GLY A 151 -1.29 -2.59 2.33
CA GLY A 151 -0.84 -1.28 2.82
C GLY A 151 0.67 -1.13 3.03
N ASN A 152 1.49 -2.11 2.62
CA ASN A 152 2.95 -2.09 2.73
C ASN A 152 3.61 -1.99 1.35
N LEU A 153 4.78 -1.34 1.31
CA LEU A 153 5.69 -1.38 0.16
C LEU A 153 6.64 -2.55 0.33
N ILE A 154 6.74 -3.42 -0.67
CA ILE A 154 7.69 -4.54 -0.66
C ILE A 154 8.68 -4.39 -1.81
N LEU A 155 9.96 -4.40 -1.48
CA LEU A 155 11.05 -4.51 -2.44
C LEU A 155 11.48 -5.99 -2.52
N LEU A 156 11.21 -6.62 -3.66
CA LEU A 156 11.36 -8.06 -3.83
C LEU A 156 12.70 -8.43 -4.46
N ALA A 157 13.07 -7.70 -5.52
CA ALA A 157 14.29 -8.00 -6.25
C ALA A 157 14.90 -6.76 -6.88
N ALA A 158 16.22 -6.64 -6.80
CA ALA A 158 16.99 -5.56 -7.41
C ALA A 158 18.44 -6.01 -7.59
N THR A 159 19.20 -5.42 -8.51
CA THR A 159 20.63 -5.72 -8.60
C THR A 159 21.38 -4.89 -7.55
N THR A 160 22.27 -5.53 -6.79
CA THR A 160 23.07 -4.84 -5.75
C THR A 160 24.47 -4.48 -6.25
N HIS A 161 25.18 -3.62 -5.52
CA HIS A 161 26.53 -3.11 -5.87
C HIS A 161 27.58 -4.18 -6.23
N ASN A 162 27.44 -5.42 -5.74
CA ASN A 162 28.36 -6.52 -6.05
C ASN A 162 27.91 -7.39 -7.23
N PHE A 163 26.87 -6.99 -7.97
CA PHE A 163 26.20 -7.80 -9.00
C PHE A 163 25.70 -9.15 -8.54
N LEU A 164 25.63 -9.33 -7.22
CA LEU A 164 25.02 -10.52 -6.64
C LEU A 164 23.56 -10.60 -7.09
N PRO A 165 23.01 -11.83 -7.17
CA PRO A 165 21.58 -12.01 -7.40
C PRO A 165 20.76 -11.15 -6.44
N ALA A 166 19.51 -10.93 -6.81
CA ALA A 166 18.62 -10.03 -6.11
C ALA A 166 18.52 -10.28 -4.59
N LEU A 167 17.87 -9.37 -3.87
CA LEU A 167 17.77 -9.38 -2.41
C LEU A 167 17.53 -10.78 -1.82
N SER A 168 18.32 -11.17 -0.82
CA SER A 168 18.18 -12.49 -0.16
C SER A 168 16.91 -12.58 0.67
N HIS A 169 16.49 -11.45 1.24
CA HIS A 169 15.22 -11.25 1.90
C HIS A 169 14.55 -10.04 1.26
N PRO A 170 13.24 -10.08 1.00
CA PRO A 170 12.52 -8.90 0.56
C PRO A 170 12.48 -7.88 1.70
N LEU A 171 12.49 -6.59 1.36
CA LEU A 171 12.35 -5.52 2.34
C LEU A 171 10.91 -5.03 2.36
N ILE A 172 10.36 -4.86 3.56
CA ILE A 172 8.99 -4.41 3.78
C ILE A 172 9.07 -3.06 4.45
N PHE A 173 8.47 -2.04 3.85
CA PHE A 173 8.22 -0.79 4.53
C PHE A 173 6.74 -0.68 4.88
N SER A 174 6.46 -0.48 6.16
CA SER A 174 5.11 -0.22 6.64
C SER A 174 4.91 1.27 6.91
N PRO A 175 4.03 1.97 6.18
CA PRO A 175 3.66 3.36 6.46
C PRO A 175 3.13 3.58 7.87
N LEU A 176 2.43 2.60 8.44
CA LEU A 176 1.78 2.72 9.73
C LEU A 176 2.78 2.72 10.89
N SER A 177 3.78 1.84 10.84
CA SER A 177 4.87 1.79 11.82
C SER A 177 6.05 2.69 11.45
N THR A 178 6.08 3.22 10.23
CA THR A 178 7.20 4.01 9.67
C THR A 178 8.54 3.27 9.77
N ALA A 179 8.51 1.96 9.65
CA ALA A 179 9.68 1.11 9.86
C ALA A 179 9.85 0.09 8.72
N TRP A 180 11.11 -0.30 8.52
CA TRP A 180 11.47 -1.39 7.64
C TRP A 180 11.58 -2.70 8.41
N ALA A 181 11.20 -3.80 7.75
CA ALA A 181 11.39 -5.16 8.22
C ALA A 181 11.93 -6.04 7.09
N LEU A 182 12.61 -7.13 7.46
CA LEU A 182 13.01 -8.17 6.53
C LEU A 182 11.89 -9.20 6.42
N GLY A 183 11.49 -9.52 5.19
CA GLY A 183 10.59 -10.62 4.91
C GLY A 183 11.30 -11.98 4.90
N PRO A 184 10.63 -13.05 4.43
CA PRO A 184 11.19 -14.40 4.43
C PRO A 184 12.36 -14.56 3.45
N PRO A 185 13.38 -15.39 3.78
CA PRO A 185 14.50 -15.66 2.88
C PRO A 185 14.02 -16.32 1.59
N LEU A 186 14.44 -15.79 0.45
CA LEU A 186 14.22 -16.42 -0.86
C LEU A 186 15.17 -17.61 -1.02
N ALA A 187 14.62 -18.78 -1.35
CA ALA A 187 15.43 -19.98 -1.60
C ALA A 187 16.39 -19.80 -2.78
N THR A 188 15.96 -19.03 -3.79
CA THR A 188 16.83 -18.59 -4.89
C THR A 188 16.60 -17.10 -5.09
N PRO A 189 17.47 -16.24 -4.55
CA PRO A 189 17.41 -14.81 -4.82
C PRO A 189 17.56 -14.57 -6.33
N ARG A 190 16.66 -13.78 -6.91
CA ARG A 190 16.44 -13.77 -8.37
C ARG A 190 16.07 -12.39 -8.92
N ARG A 191 16.57 -12.06 -10.11
CA ARG A 191 16.24 -10.83 -10.86
C ARG A 191 15.50 -11.18 -12.15
N TRP A 192 14.99 -10.15 -12.85
CA TRP A 192 14.19 -10.32 -14.08
C TRP A 192 13.05 -11.32 -13.90
N CYS A 193 12.49 -11.35 -12.69
CA CYS A 193 11.32 -12.15 -12.37
C CYS A 193 10.06 -11.34 -12.62
N ALA A 194 8.94 -12.04 -12.76
CA ALA A 194 7.62 -11.46 -12.59
C ALA A 194 7.33 -11.31 -11.10
N ALA A 195 6.82 -10.15 -10.69
CA ALA A 195 6.41 -9.93 -9.31
C ALA A 195 5.04 -9.24 -9.27
N GLY A 196 4.19 -9.67 -8.34
CA GLY A 196 2.84 -9.17 -8.21
C GLY A 196 2.24 -9.49 -6.85
N ALA A 197 1.04 -8.95 -6.61
CA ALA A 197 0.26 -9.25 -5.43
C ALA A 197 -1.21 -9.43 -5.81
N VAL A 198 -1.89 -10.31 -5.09
CA VAL A 198 -3.32 -10.56 -5.22
C VAL A 198 -3.83 -11.14 -3.89
N GLN A 199 -4.99 -10.68 -3.42
CA GLN A 199 -5.62 -11.10 -2.16
C GLN A 199 -4.68 -11.00 -0.93
N GLY A 200 -3.85 -9.95 -0.88
CA GLY A 200 -2.91 -9.75 0.24
C GLY A 200 -1.69 -10.68 0.24
N VAL A 201 -1.51 -11.48 -0.83
CA VAL A 201 -0.41 -12.44 -0.99
C VAL A 201 0.54 -11.95 -2.08
N VAL A 202 1.83 -12.03 -1.82
CA VAL A 202 2.90 -11.70 -2.76
C VAL A 202 3.24 -12.92 -3.60
N TYR A 203 3.49 -12.71 -4.89
CA TYR A 203 3.96 -13.74 -5.80
C TYR A 203 5.23 -13.30 -6.50
N VAL A 204 6.16 -14.24 -6.62
CA VAL A 204 7.36 -14.11 -7.43
C VAL A 204 7.42 -15.31 -8.36
N ALA A 205 7.53 -15.06 -9.67
CA ALA A 205 7.59 -16.08 -10.70
C ALA A 205 8.77 -15.86 -11.63
N SER A 206 9.35 -16.95 -12.12
CA SER A 206 10.45 -16.94 -13.09
C SER A 206 11.71 -16.20 -12.60
N GLY A 207 12.44 -15.57 -13.51
CA GLY A 207 13.70 -14.88 -13.26
C GLY A 207 14.91 -15.80 -13.19
N MET A 208 16.04 -15.22 -12.81
CA MET A 208 17.31 -15.94 -12.67
C MET A 208 18.14 -15.41 -11.51
N GLY A 209 18.87 -16.31 -10.87
CA GLY A 209 19.82 -15.97 -9.81
C GLY A 209 21.17 -15.51 -10.37
N SER A 210 22.26 -15.91 -9.70
CA SER A 210 23.63 -15.66 -10.18
C SER A 210 23.89 -16.35 -11.53
N HIS A 211 23.26 -17.51 -11.72
CA HIS A 211 23.29 -18.27 -12.96
C HIS A 211 21.85 -18.52 -13.45
N PHE A 212 21.74 -18.80 -14.74
CA PHE A 212 20.48 -19.23 -15.33
C PHE A 212 20.24 -20.71 -15.00
N PHE A 213 19.11 -20.99 -14.37
CA PHE A 213 18.61 -22.34 -14.12
C PHE A 213 17.16 -22.44 -14.60
N THR A 214 16.87 -23.47 -15.38
CA THR A 214 15.52 -23.71 -15.91
C THR A 214 14.50 -23.89 -14.79
N ASP A 215 14.87 -24.53 -13.69
CA ASP A 215 13.98 -24.74 -12.54
C ASP A 215 13.56 -23.42 -11.89
N THR A 216 14.51 -22.51 -11.69
CA THR A 216 14.26 -21.14 -11.18
C THR A 216 13.42 -20.33 -12.16
N ALA A 217 13.74 -20.40 -13.46
CA ALA A 217 13.01 -19.70 -14.50
C ALA A 217 11.56 -20.19 -14.66
N ARG A 218 11.24 -21.40 -14.19
CA ARG A 218 9.89 -21.97 -14.19
C ARG A 218 9.20 -21.91 -12.84
N SER A 219 9.93 -21.69 -11.74
CA SER A 219 9.35 -21.72 -10.39
C SER A 219 8.44 -20.52 -10.13
N VAL A 220 7.42 -20.76 -9.31
CA VAL A 220 6.53 -19.74 -8.76
C VAL A 220 6.49 -19.94 -7.25
N GLU A 221 6.65 -18.85 -6.51
CA GLU A 221 6.64 -18.84 -5.06
C GLU A 221 5.65 -17.77 -4.60
N LYS A 222 4.84 -18.10 -3.58
CA LYS A 222 3.93 -17.16 -2.93
C LYS A 222 4.33 -16.94 -1.48
N TRP A 223 4.03 -15.76 -0.96
CA TRP A 223 4.23 -15.42 0.44
C TRP A 223 3.03 -14.62 0.95
N ASP A 224 2.35 -15.19 1.94
CA ASP A 224 1.20 -14.59 2.60
C ASP A 224 1.64 -13.74 3.80
N LEU A 225 1.25 -12.47 3.80
CA LEU A 225 1.57 -11.52 4.87
C LEU A 225 0.65 -11.70 6.09
N HIS A 226 -0.55 -12.25 5.93
CA HIS A 226 -1.58 -12.34 6.97
C HIS A 226 -1.43 -13.55 7.89
N LEU A 227 -0.61 -14.54 7.54
CA LEU A 227 -0.36 -15.72 8.38
C LEU A 227 0.39 -15.41 9.70
N GLN A 228 0.67 -14.13 9.99
CA GLN A 228 1.27 -13.68 11.25
C GLN A 228 0.24 -13.55 12.40
N ASP A 229 -1.03 -13.22 12.11
CA ASP A 229 -2.01 -12.79 13.13
C ASP A 229 -2.75 -13.91 13.87
N LYS A 230 -2.56 -15.18 13.51
CA LYS A 230 -3.43 -16.28 13.98
C LYS A 230 -2.90 -17.14 15.13
N ASN A 231 -1.77 -16.83 15.76
CA ASN A 231 -1.24 -17.71 16.82
C ASN A 231 -1.21 -17.06 18.21
N ASP A 232 -2.20 -17.47 19.00
CA ASP A 232 -2.32 -17.30 20.44
C ASP A 232 -1.01 -17.57 21.20
N GLY A 233 -0.40 -16.50 21.71
CA GLY A 233 0.31 -16.49 23.01
C GLY A 233 1.53 -17.39 23.21
N LYS A 234 2.12 -18.02 22.19
CA LYS A 234 3.36 -18.81 22.33
C LYS A 234 4.50 -18.26 21.47
N PRO A 235 5.66 -17.93 22.06
CA PRO A 235 6.82 -17.48 21.29
C PRO A 235 7.57 -18.71 20.76
N ARG A 236 7.37 -19.06 19.49
CA ARG A 236 8.32 -19.89 18.73
C ARG A 236 8.40 -19.43 17.27
N ASN A 237 9.64 -19.33 16.79
CA ASN A 237 10.06 -19.05 15.41
C ASN A 237 9.34 -19.92 14.37
N PHE A 238 8.14 -19.52 13.93
CA PHE A 238 7.63 -19.86 12.60
C PHE A 238 7.34 -18.56 11.89
N GLY A 239 8.43 -17.95 11.41
CA GLY A 239 8.41 -16.73 10.62
C GLY A 239 7.72 -16.95 9.28
N TRP A 240 7.51 -15.86 8.56
CA TRP A 240 7.09 -15.90 7.16
C TRP A 240 7.89 -16.94 6.36
N MET A 241 7.23 -17.58 5.39
CA MET A 241 7.87 -18.53 4.48
C MET A 241 7.29 -18.42 3.08
N TRP A 242 8.12 -18.76 2.09
CA TRP A 242 7.70 -18.91 0.71
C TRP A 242 7.09 -20.30 0.49
N GLU A 243 5.93 -20.37 -0.16
CA GLU A 243 5.28 -21.60 -0.59
C GLU A 243 5.42 -21.74 -2.12
N ARG A 244 5.89 -22.90 -2.58
CA ARG A 244 6.01 -23.19 -4.02
C ARG A 244 4.63 -23.48 -4.62
N LYS A 245 4.37 -22.92 -5.80
CA LYS A 245 3.15 -23.10 -6.59
C LYS A 245 3.43 -23.77 -7.93
N SER A 246 2.39 -24.03 -8.71
CA SER A 246 2.48 -24.60 -10.06
C SER A 246 3.38 -23.74 -10.93
N GLY A 247 4.45 -24.36 -11.43
CA GLY A 247 5.45 -23.68 -12.23
C GLY A 247 4.95 -23.28 -13.62
N LEU A 248 5.62 -22.31 -14.22
CA LEU A 248 5.46 -21.94 -15.61
C LEU A 248 5.85 -23.10 -16.54
N LYS A 249 5.27 -23.10 -17.74
CA LYS A 249 5.59 -24.07 -18.79
C LYS A 249 7.05 -24.01 -19.23
N ASP A 250 7.61 -22.80 -19.29
CA ASP A 250 8.97 -22.53 -19.74
C ASP A 250 9.52 -21.25 -19.09
N GLY A 251 10.77 -20.88 -19.43
CA GLY A 251 11.47 -19.73 -18.85
C GLY A 251 11.29 -18.41 -19.61
N ARG A 252 10.27 -18.23 -20.46
CA ARG A 252 10.14 -16.99 -21.27
C ARG A 252 10.00 -15.72 -20.44
N PHE A 253 9.49 -15.83 -19.21
CA PHE A 253 9.33 -14.72 -18.25
C PHE A 253 10.61 -14.40 -17.44
N SER A 254 11.78 -14.95 -17.80
CA SER A 254 13.06 -14.72 -17.09
C SER A 254 13.98 -13.68 -17.74
N ARG A 255 13.55 -13.07 -18.86
CA ARG A 255 14.38 -12.17 -19.68
C ARG A 255 14.23 -10.70 -19.32
N GLU A 256 13.12 -10.33 -18.70
CA GLU A 256 12.76 -8.97 -18.35
C GLU A 256 12.07 -8.95 -16.99
N ALA A 257 12.16 -7.82 -16.28
CA ALA A 257 11.40 -7.62 -15.06
C ALA A 257 9.96 -7.27 -15.40
N ILE A 258 9.05 -8.15 -15.00
CA ILE A 258 7.65 -8.13 -15.40
C ILE A 258 6.79 -7.77 -14.19
N ASP A 259 5.82 -6.88 -14.40
CA ASP A 259 4.84 -6.54 -13.40
C ASP A 259 3.66 -7.50 -13.57
N ALA A 260 3.45 -8.39 -12.59
CA ALA A 260 2.32 -9.31 -12.56
C ALA A 260 1.14 -8.63 -11.87
N ILE A 261 0.07 -8.38 -12.62
CA ILE A 261 -1.06 -7.56 -12.20
C ILE A 261 -2.11 -8.45 -11.56
N GLY A 262 -2.37 -8.25 -10.27
CA GLY A 262 -3.46 -8.89 -9.54
C GLY A 262 -4.82 -8.36 -9.99
N TRP A 263 -5.66 -9.25 -10.52
CA TRP A 263 -7.00 -8.91 -11.00
C TRP A 263 -7.94 -10.09 -10.79
N ARG A 264 -8.97 -9.92 -9.94
CA ARG A 264 -10.05 -10.88 -9.66
C ARG A 264 -9.55 -12.29 -9.31
N GLY A 265 -8.61 -12.37 -8.37
CA GLY A 265 -8.01 -13.64 -7.94
C GLY A 265 -7.05 -14.25 -8.97
N LYS A 266 -6.66 -13.50 -10.00
CA LYS A 266 -5.70 -13.93 -11.02
C LYS A 266 -4.49 -13.01 -11.06
N LEU A 267 -3.35 -13.53 -11.50
CA LEU A 267 -2.16 -12.76 -11.83
C LEU A 267 -1.95 -12.76 -13.34
N CYS A 268 -2.15 -11.61 -13.96
CA CYS A 268 -1.95 -11.41 -15.39
C CYS A 268 -0.56 -10.82 -15.63
N MET A 269 0.20 -11.39 -16.57
CA MET A 269 1.56 -10.93 -16.87
C MET A 269 1.89 -11.09 -18.36
N VAL A 270 2.74 -10.19 -18.87
CA VAL A 270 3.26 -10.25 -20.25
C VAL A 270 4.78 -10.32 -20.26
N ASN A 271 5.35 -11.07 -21.19
CA ASN A 271 6.78 -11.39 -21.19
C ASN A 271 7.71 -10.23 -21.62
N VAL A 272 7.18 -9.20 -22.28
CA VAL A 272 7.94 -8.07 -22.82
C VAL A 272 7.18 -6.76 -22.58
N ARG A 273 7.91 -5.69 -22.22
CA ARG A 273 7.34 -4.34 -22.06
C ARG A 273 7.09 -3.63 -23.40
N GLY A 274 6.22 -2.62 -23.39
CA GLY A 274 5.94 -1.75 -24.54
C GLY A 274 5.13 -2.42 -25.66
N ASP A 275 5.33 -2.02 -26.91
CA ASP A 275 4.51 -2.46 -28.06
C ASP A 275 5.08 -3.65 -28.87
N ALA A 276 6.13 -4.30 -28.39
CA ALA A 276 6.69 -5.48 -29.05
C ALA A 276 5.69 -6.65 -29.09
N ALA A 277 5.88 -7.60 -30.02
CA ALA A 277 5.15 -8.86 -30.00
C ALA A 277 5.40 -9.57 -28.66
N LYS A 278 4.32 -9.82 -27.91
CA LYS A 278 4.38 -10.33 -26.54
C LYS A 278 3.44 -11.51 -26.37
N GLU A 279 3.72 -12.29 -25.36
CA GLU A 279 2.91 -13.42 -24.92
C GLU A 279 2.42 -13.11 -23.52
N GLY A 280 1.14 -13.38 -23.29
CA GLY A 280 0.50 -13.24 -22.00
C GLY A 280 0.37 -14.58 -21.30
N ALA A 281 0.43 -14.55 -19.97
CA ALA A 281 0.05 -15.69 -19.14
C ALA A 281 -0.85 -15.20 -18.00
N VAL A 282 -1.82 -16.02 -17.63
CA VAL A 282 -2.73 -15.74 -16.51
C VAL A 282 -2.63 -16.89 -15.52
N TYR A 283 -2.31 -16.58 -14.26
CA TYR A 283 -2.26 -17.57 -13.20
C TYR A 283 -3.49 -17.41 -12.31
N ASP A 284 -4.31 -18.47 -12.22
CA ASP A 284 -5.47 -18.56 -11.34
C ASP A 284 -5.03 -19.01 -9.95
N VAL A 285 -5.16 -18.13 -8.97
CA VAL A 285 -4.64 -18.36 -7.62
C VAL A 285 -5.39 -19.46 -6.89
N GLU A 286 -6.70 -19.54 -7.07
CA GLU A 286 -7.55 -20.53 -6.39
C GLU A 286 -7.28 -21.93 -6.94
N LYS A 287 -7.12 -22.05 -8.26
CA LYS A 287 -6.88 -23.33 -8.93
C LYS A 287 -5.41 -23.76 -8.92
N ASP A 288 -4.49 -22.88 -8.58
CA ASP A 288 -3.04 -23.10 -8.73
C ASP A 288 -2.69 -23.56 -10.16
N ALA A 289 -3.22 -22.84 -11.16
CA ALA A 289 -3.15 -23.25 -12.56
C ALA A 289 -2.89 -22.06 -13.50
N TRP A 290 -2.18 -22.35 -14.59
CA TRP A 290 -1.91 -21.39 -15.65
C TRP A 290 -2.95 -21.51 -16.77
N GLU A 291 -3.45 -20.37 -17.21
CA GLU A 291 -4.42 -20.19 -18.27
C GLU A 291 -3.81 -19.29 -19.36
N GLU A 292 -4.24 -19.48 -20.60
CA GLU A 292 -3.89 -18.58 -21.70
C GLU A 292 -4.54 -17.21 -21.48
N MET A 293 -3.81 -16.13 -21.79
CA MET A 293 -4.36 -14.78 -21.66
C MET A 293 -5.40 -14.52 -22.77
N PRO A 294 -6.57 -13.94 -22.45
CA PRO A 294 -7.54 -13.52 -23.46
C PRO A 294 -6.90 -12.61 -24.53
N GLU A 295 -7.27 -12.81 -25.79
CA GLU A 295 -6.63 -12.13 -26.92
C GLU A 295 -6.81 -10.61 -26.85
N GLY A 296 -7.99 -10.14 -26.45
CA GLY A 296 -8.28 -8.72 -26.31
C GLY A 296 -7.55 -8.07 -25.14
N MET A 297 -7.44 -8.77 -24.00
CA MET A 297 -6.59 -8.36 -22.87
C MET A 297 -5.15 -8.16 -23.34
N LEU A 298 -4.58 -9.16 -24.03
CA LEU A 298 -3.21 -9.12 -24.54
C LEU A 298 -3.01 -7.99 -25.55
N ALA A 299 -3.96 -7.79 -26.48
CA ALA A 299 -3.88 -6.80 -27.54
C ALA A 299 -3.86 -5.33 -27.04
N GLY A 300 -4.48 -5.08 -25.87
CA GLY A 300 -4.50 -3.75 -25.25
C GLY A 300 -3.32 -3.44 -24.34
N TRP A 301 -2.49 -4.43 -24.02
CA TRP A 301 -1.35 -4.30 -23.10
C TRP A 301 -0.14 -3.62 -23.78
N ARG A 302 -0.26 -2.36 -24.22
CA ARG A 302 0.74 -1.63 -25.03
C ARG A 302 1.63 -0.66 -24.22
N GLY A 303 1.84 -0.97 -22.93
CA GLY A 303 2.60 -0.15 -22.00
C GLY A 303 2.34 -0.60 -20.56
N PRO A 304 2.52 0.27 -19.56
CA PRO A 304 2.32 -0.09 -18.16
C PRO A 304 0.84 -0.35 -17.85
N VAL A 305 0.61 -1.30 -16.93
CA VAL A 305 -0.72 -1.74 -16.49
C VAL A 305 -0.77 -1.74 -14.97
N ALA A 306 -1.90 -1.35 -14.41
CA ALA A 306 -2.14 -1.39 -12.97
C ALA A 306 -3.60 -1.77 -12.71
N ALA A 307 -3.84 -2.52 -11.63
CA ALA A 307 -5.18 -2.82 -11.16
C ALA A 307 -5.53 -1.94 -9.95
N MET A 308 -6.75 -1.45 -9.91
CA MET A 308 -7.33 -0.75 -8.77
C MET A 308 -8.21 -1.73 -8.00
N ASP A 309 -7.89 -1.89 -6.71
CA ASP A 309 -8.61 -2.76 -5.77
C ASP A 309 -8.77 -4.21 -6.27
N GLU A 310 -7.84 -4.68 -7.11
CA GLU A 310 -7.87 -5.98 -7.80
C GLU A 310 -9.12 -6.20 -8.70
N GLU A 311 -9.94 -5.19 -8.93
CA GLU A 311 -11.20 -5.33 -9.67
C GLU A 311 -11.16 -4.70 -11.06
N VAL A 312 -10.49 -3.55 -11.19
CA VAL A 312 -10.46 -2.78 -12.43
C VAL A 312 -9.04 -2.64 -12.93
N MET A 313 -8.79 -3.18 -14.12
CA MET A 313 -7.49 -3.06 -14.79
C MET A 313 -7.46 -1.83 -15.69
N TYR A 314 -6.39 -1.06 -15.57
CA TYR A 314 -6.07 0.08 -16.42
C TYR A 314 -4.79 -0.20 -17.17
N ALA A 315 -4.79 0.06 -18.47
CA ALA A 315 -3.62 -0.02 -19.33
C ALA A 315 -3.37 1.31 -20.01
N LEU A 316 -2.09 1.66 -20.16
CA LEU A 316 -1.69 2.86 -20.88
C LEU A 316 -0.97 2.48 -22.16
N ASP A 317 -1.48 2.95 -23.29
CA ASP A 317 -0.80 2.89 -24.58
C ASP A 317 0.34 3.93 -24.56
N GLU A 318 1.59 3.48 -24.41
CA GLU A 318 2.74 4.36 -24.18
C GLU A 318 3.07 5.22 -25.41
N ALA A 319 2.71 4.76 -26.62
CA ALA A 319 2.94 5.48 -27.87
C ALA A 319 1.89 6.59 -28.08
N LYS A 320 0.61 6.27 -27.84
CA LYS A 320 -0.48 7.24 -28.01
C LYS A 320 -0.65 8.16 -26.80
N GLY A 321 -0.34 7.68 -25.60
CA GLY A 321 -0.70 8.32 -24.33
C GLY A 321 -2.19 8.13 -24.00
N ALA A 322 -2.76 6.99 -24.38
CA ALA A 322 -4.18 6.69 -24.21
C ALA A 322 -4.40 5.74 -23.03
N LEU A 323 -5.04 6.23 -21.97
CA LEU A 323 -5.41 5.46 -20.79
C LEU A 323 -6.73 4.74 -21.05
N ARG A 324 -6.73 3.41 -20.90
CA ARG A 324 -7.89 2.55 -21.17
C ARG A 324 -8.22 1.69 -19.98
N LYS A 325 -9.49 1.33 -19.85
CA LYS A 325 -10.02 0.39 -18.85
C LYS A 325 -10.41 -0.91 -19.53
N TYR A 326 -10.04 -2.04 -18.94
CA TYR A 326 -10.45 -3.35 -19.44
C TYR A 326 -11.93 -3.64 -19.13
N VAL A 327 -12.64 -4.19 -20.11
CA VAL A 327 -14.04 -4.60 -20.04
C VAL A 327 -14.08 -6.11 -20.31
N PRO A 328 -14.11 -6.94 -19.25
CA PRO A 328 -13.97 -8.38 -19.37
C PRO A 328 -15.11 -9.05 -20.13
N GLU A 329 -16.32 -8.48 -20.12
CA GLU A 329 -17.51 -9.03 -20.79
C GLU A 329 -17.35 -9.05 -22.32
N ARG A 330 -16.51 -8.17 -22.86
CA ARG A 330 -16.27 -8.00 -24.29
C ARG A 330 -14.84 -8.34 -24.69
N ASP A 331 -14.00 -8.75 -23.73
CA ASP A 331 -12.55 -8.88 -23.90
C ASP A 331 -11.95 -7.66 -24.65
N ALA A 332 -12.23 -6.46 -24.13
CA ALA A 332 -11.92 -5.21 -24.85
C ALA A 332 -11.47 -4.10 -23.89
N TRP A 333 -10.92 -3.03 -24.46
CA TRP A 333 -10.44 -1.88 -23.71
C TRP A 333 -11.19 -0.61 -24.12
N ASP A 334 -11.88 0.02 -23.17
CA ASP A 334 -12.57 1.29 -23.38
C ASP A 334 -11.64 2.47 -23.08
N ASN A 335 -11.62 3.48 -23.95
CA ASN A 335 -10.79 4.66 -23.77
C ASN A 335 -11.35 5.58 -22.68
N ILE A 336 -10.49 6.01 -21.76
CA ILE A 336 -10.86 6.92 -20.66
C ILE A 336 -10.38 8.35 -20.97
N LEU A 337 -9.12 8.47 -21.37
CA LEU A 337 -8.44 9.74 -21.60
C LEU A 337 -7.28 9.50 -22.56
N GLU A 338 -7.10 10.41 -23.50
CA GLU A 338 -5.87 10.48 -24.30
C GLU A 338 -5.17 11.82 -24.04
N SER A 339 -3.87 11.77 -23.76
CA SER A 339 -3.08 12.97 -23.50
C SER A 339 -1.63 12.77 -23.90
N GLU A 340 -1.05 13.75 -24.60
CA GLU A 340 0.38 13.75 -24.90
C GLU A 340 1.26 13.75 -23.64
N ARG A 341 0.70 14.14 -22.49
CA ARG A 341 1.40 14.09 -21.21
C ARG A 341 1.70 12.66 -20.76
N LEU A 342 0.96 11.68 -21.26
CA LEU A 342 1.08 10.28 -20.90
C LEU A 342 1.95 9.46 -21.88
N ARG A 343 2.45 10.08 -22.96
CA ARG A 343 3.36 9.40 -23.89
C ARG A 343 4.70 9.07 -23.22
N GLY A 344 5.26 7.92 -23.58
CA GLY A 344 6.51 7.42 -23.02
C GLY A 344 6.39 7.07 -21.53
N ALA A 345 5.22 6.57 -21.13
CA ALA A 345 5.01 6.10 -19.77
C ALA A 345 5.79 4.81 -19.51
N GLN A 346 6.37 4.71 -18.32
CA GLN A 346 7.26 3.60 -17.96
C GLN A 346 6.70 2.72 -16.84
N GLN A 347 5.99 3.35 -15.91
CA GLN A 347 5.44 2.72 -14.72
C GLN A 347 4.11 3.36 -14.33
N MET A 348 3.26 2.59 -13.65
CA MET A 348 1.93 3.05 -13.25
C MET A 348 1.46 2.35 -11.96
N ALA A 349 0.71 3.09 -11.14
CA ALA A 349 -0.03 2.55 -10.00
C ALA A 349 -1.46 3.07 -10.02
N ALA A 350 -2.41 2.27 -9.54
CA ALA A 350 -3.82 2.63 -9.45
C ALA A 350 -4.35 2.37 -8.04
N GLY A 351 -5.13 3.32 -7.51
CA GLY A 351 -5.67 3.24 -6.15
C GLY A 351 -6.53 4.44 -5.80
N ALA A 352 -7.54 4.24 -4.96
CA ALA A 352 -8.47 5.29 -4.49
C ALA A 352 -9.00 6.21 -5.60
N GLY A 353 -9.43 5.62 -6.73
CA GLY A 353 -10.01 6.34 -7.86
C GLY A 353 -9.02 7.14 -8.71
N ARG A 354 -7.71 6.94 -8.51
CA ARG A 354 -6.65 7.64 -9.25
C ARG A 354 -5.68 6.66 -9.90
N VAL A 355 -5.11 7.09 -11.01
CA VAL A 355 -4.03 6.42 -11.72
C VAL A 355 -2.83 7.36 -11.78
N CYS A 356 -1.70 6.92 -11.24
CA CYS A 356 -0.45 7.67 -11.19
C CYS A 356 0.54 7.06 -12.18
N VAL A 357 1.03 7.87 -13.12
CA VAL A 357 1.84 7.41 -14.26
C VAL A 357 3.19 8.11 -14.26
N VAL A 358 4.26 7.34 -14.24
CA VAL A 358 5.63 7.83 -14.42
C VAL A 358 5.89 8.03 -15.92
N CYS A 359 6.24 9.26 -16.32
CA CYS A 359 6.43 9.65 -17.72
C CYS A 359 7.78 10.37 -17.93
N ARG A 360 8.18 10.55 -19.20
CA ARG A 360 9.39 11.31 -19.60
C ARG A 360 10.67 10.84 -18.90
N GLY A 361 10.94 9.53 -18.91
CA GLY A 361 12.16 9.02 -18.30
C GLY A 361 12.21 9.19 -16.78
N GLY A 362 11.06 9.22 -16.09
CA GLY A 362 11.01 9.38 -14.65
C GLY A 362 10.92 10.81 -14.13
N ALA A 363 11.09 11.84 -14.97
CA ALA A 363 11.14 13.24 -14.51
C ALA A 363 9.79 13.79 -14.00
N ARG A 364 8.66 13.15 -14.31
CA ARG A 364 7.33 13.60 -13.88
C ARG A 364 6.39 12.45 -13.57
N ILE A 365 5.48 12.68 -12.64
CA ILE A 365 4.36 11.79 -12.37
C ILE A 365 3.06 12.48 -12.74
N VAL A 366 2.31 11.92 -13.67
CA VAL A 366 0.99 12.42 -14.07
C VAL A 366 -0.07 11.66 -13.29
N VAL A 367 -0.91 12.37 -12.55
CA VAL A 367 -2.04 11.80 -11.81
C VAL A 367 -3.32 12.04 -12.61
N VAL A 368 -4.09 10.99 -12.84
CA VAL A 368 -5.37 11.01 -13.54
C VAL A 368 -6.48 10.59 -12.59
N ASP A 369 -7.50 11.43 -12.44
CA ASP A 369 -8.73 11.08 -11.74
C ASP A 369 -9.65 10.30 -12.69
N VAL A 370 -9.86 9.02 -12.37
CA VAL A 370 -10.64 8.08 -13.20
C VAL A 370 -12.05 7.85 -12.67
N VAL A 371 -12.46 8.57 -11.62
CA VAL A 371 -13.82 8.52 -11.05
C VAL A 371 -14.59 9.80 -11.30
N ALA A 372 -13.92 10.96 -11.34
CA ALA A 372 -14.55 12.23 -11.66
C ALA A 372 -15.23 12.21 -13.04
N SER A 373 -16.42 12.83 -13.12
CA SER A 373 -17.21 12.94 -14.36
C SER A 373 -16.45 13.70 -15.44
N LEU A 374 -15.78 14.79 -15.07
CA LEU A 374 -14.78 15.45 -15.90
C LEU A 374 -13.41 14.87 -15.55
N ARG A 375 -12.84 14.09 -16.47
CA ARG A 375 -11.50 13.50 -16.30
C ARG A 375 -10.48 14.62 -16.12
N ARG A 376 -9.89 14.70 -14.93
CA ARG A 376 -8.85 15.68 -14.59
C ARG A 376 -7.50 14.98 -14.56
N SER A 377 -6.48 15.68 -15.02
CA SER A 377 -5.10 15.27 -14.83
C SER A 377 -4.24 16.44 -14.41
N TRP A 378 -3.29 16.18 -13.53
CA TRP A 378 -2.30 17.15 -13.07
C TRP A 378 -0.95 16.46 -12.90
N VAL A 379 0.10 17.27 -12.79
CA VAL A 379 1.46 16.79 -12.64
C VAL A 379 1.86 16.92 -11.17
N VAL A 380 2.51 15.88 -10.66
CA VAL A 380 3.29 15.91 -9.43
C VAL A 380 4.75 15.87 -9.86
N ASP A 381 5.45 16.99 -9.68
CA ASP A 381 6.86 17.10 -10.03
C ASP A 381 7.70 16.26 -9.06
N VAL A 382 8.66 15.51 -9.62
CA VAL A 382 9.66 14.77 -8.86
C VAL A 382 10.71 15.77 -8.36
N PRO A 383 11.34 15.59 -7.18
CA PRO A 383 12.39 16.49 -6.70
C PRO A 383 13.49 16.73 -7.75
N ALA A 384 13.99 17.95 -7.80
CA ALA A 384 14.94 18.37 -8.83
C ALA A 384 16.20 17.49 -8.85
N GLY A 385 16.61 17.08 -10.05
CA GLY A 385 17.77 16.19 -10.24
C GLY A 385 17.48 14.70 -10.02
N LEU A 386 16.25 14.32 -9.67
CA LEU A 386 15.84 12.93 -9.50
C LEU A 386 14.84 12.48 -10.57
N GLU A 387 14.83 11.18 -10.82
CA GLU A 387 13.94 10.47 -11.74
C GLU A 387 13.22 9.34 -11.00
N ALA A 388 11.91 9.23 -11.18
CA ALA A 388 11.10 8.16 -10.63
C ALA A 388 11.27 6.87 -11.44
N VAL A 389 11.57 5.78 -10.74
CA VAL A 389 11.81 4.45 -11.32
C VAL A 389 10.61 3.54 -11.10
N ALA A 390 9.99 3.63 -9.93
CA ALA A 390 8.77 2.91 -9.57
C ALA A 390 7.87 3.82 -8.74
N VAL A 391 6.56 3.58 -8.81
CA VAL A 391 5.54 4.35 -8.11
C VAL A 391 4.52 3.42 -7.48
N HIS A 392 4.05 3.78 -6.28
CA HIS A 392 3.13 3.00 -5.46
C HIS A 392 2.13 3.94 -4.78
N ILE A 393 0.93 3.46 -4.51
CA ILE A 393 -0.11 4.22 -3.78
C ILE A 393 -0.41 3.45 -2.50
N LEU A 394 -0.09 4.05 -1.35
CA LEU A 394 -0.15 3.38 -0.05
C LEU A 394 -0.72 4.33 1.02
N PRO A 395 -1.09 3.82 2.20
CA PRO A 395 -1.50 4.67 3.32
C PRO A 395 -0.46 5.76 3.63
N ARG A 396 -0.93 6.93 4.06
CA ARG A 396 -0.03 7.99 4.54
C ARG A 396 0.70 7.51 5.79
N MET A 397 1.98 7.88 5.91
CA MET A 397 2.75 7.61 7.11
C MET A 397 2.08 8.20 8.36
N ASN A 398 2.05 7.43 9.45
CA ASN A 398 1.52 7.95 10.71
C ASN A 398 2.50 8.98 11.27
N ARG A 399 2.14 10.27 11.20
CA ARG A 399 2.86 11.32 11.92
C ARG A 399 2.45 11.20 13.38
N LEU A 400 3.21 10.43 14.15
CA LEU A 400 3.06 10.29 15.61
C LEU A 400 2.78 11.67 16.22
N GLY A 401 1.57 11.82 16.73
CA GLY A 401 0.99 13.10 17.15
C GLY A 401 -0.49 12.99 17.51
N PHE A 402 -1.16 11.94 17.05
CA PHE A 402 -2.48 11.53 17.55
C PHE A 402 -2.39 10.06 17.98
N GLY A 403 -2.02 9.84 19.24
CA GLY A 403 -2.26 8.56 19.89
C GLY A 403 -3.77 8.37 19.96
N PHE A 404 -4.29 7.44 19.16
CA PHE A 404 -5.59 6.85 19.48
C PHE A 404 -5.33 5.79 20.57
N PRO A 405 -6.09 5.79 21.67
CA PRO A 405 -6.07 4.66 22.57
C PRO A 405 -6.56 3.45 21.77
N MET A 406 -5.72 2.42 21.69
CA MET A 406 -6.17 1.09 21.31
C MET A 406 -7.33 0.74 22.23
N LEU A 407 -8.49 0.40 21.67
CA LEU A 407 -9.56 -0.20 22.47
C LEU A 407 -8.98 -1.51 23.02
N GLU A 408 -8.71 -1.54 24.32
CA GLU A 408 -8.61 -2.78 25.05
C GLU A 408 -10.00 -3.42 25.00
N ASP A 409 -10.08 -4.60 24.37
CA ASP A 409 -11.27 -5.45 24.46
C ASP A 409 -11.47 -5.81 25.93
N SER A 410 -12.45 -5.18 26.54
CA SER A 410 -12.97 -5.58 27.85
C SER A 410 -13.76 -6.88 27.67
N THR A 411 -13.07 -8.02 27.72
CA THR A 411 -13.75 -9.29 27.99
C THR A 411 -14.13 -9.30 29.47
N SER A 412 -15.38 -8.91 29.74
CA SER A 412 -16.02 -9.15 31.03
C SER A 412 -16.23 -10.66 31.21
N SER A 413 -15.60 -11.20 32.24
CA SER A 413 -15.86 -12.51 32.80
C SER A 413 -17.29 -12.56 33.36
N GLU A 414 -18.07 -13.53 32.89
CA GLU A 414 -19.04 -14.27 33.71
C GLU A 414 -18.92 -15.76 33.41
#